data_AF-A0A9P1CS56-F1
#
_entry.id   AF-A0A9P1CS56-F1
#
_cell.length_a   1.000
_cell.length_b   1.000
_cell.length_c   1.000
_cell.angle_alpha   90.00
_cell.angle_beta   90.00
_cell.angle_gamma   90.00
#
_symmetry.space_group_name_H-M   'P 1'
#
loop_
_entity.id
_entity.type
_entity.pdbx_description
1 polymer ?
#
loop_
_entity_poly.entity_id
_entity_poly.type
_entity_poly.pdbx_seq_one_letter_code
_entity_poly.pdbx_strand_id
1 'polypeptide(L)'
;MTASQSSMQELLKKSQSEVATAILEELQGQAKSLPQIVLRIQRLQTGSNAPHSNYAYDLVLPYLLIYLSADQQADISVSADPFVAFPMANFLMSKGFKVVRETEEALKKRSTAPALSLSARSQTKEEVLAWFNDILGTSVRSKL
;
A
#
# COMPACT_ATOMS: atom_id res chain seq x y z
N MET A 1 -2.86 17.04 17.62
CA MET A 1 -2.46 16.04 16.62
C MET A 1 -3.58 15.01 16.53
N THR A 2 -4.09 14.71 15.35
CA THR A 2 -5.14 13.69 15.18
C THR A 2 -4.55 12.28 15.28
N ALA A 3 -5.37 11.27 15.60
CA ALA A 3 -4.93 9.88 15.69
C ALA A 3 -4.27 9.37 14.38
N SER A 4 -4.77 9.85 13.23
CA SER A 4 -4.23 9.55 11.91
C SER A 4 -2.84 10.15 11.72
N GLN A 5 -2.58 11.38 12.20
CA GLN A 5 -1.24 12.01 12.13
C GLN A 5 -0.21 11.28 12.98
N SER A 6 -0.58 10.81 14.17
CA SER A 6 0.31 9.99 15.02
C SER A 6 0.65 8.68 14.31
N SER A 7 -0.34 8.02 13.72
CA SER A 7 -0.17 6.76 13.00
C SER A 7 0.72 6.94 11.77
N MET A 8 0.56 8.03 11.00
CA MET A 8 1.42 8.36 9.86
C MET A 8 2.89 8.52 10.27
N GLN A 9 3.16 9.26 11.35
CA GLN A 9 4.52 9.46 11.83
C GLN A 9 5.17 8.16 12.32
N GLU A 10 4.41 7.30 13.01
CA GLU A 10 4.91 6.00 13.45
C GLU A 10 5.22 5.06 12.28
N LEU A 11 4.37 5.08 11.25
CA LEU A 11 4.57 4.32 10.02
C LEU A 11 5.84 4.78 9.28
N LEU A 12 6.02 6.09 9.10
CA LEU A 12 7.21 6.65 8.48
C LEU A 12 8.49 6.34 9.27
N LYS A 13 8.47 6.42 10.61
CA LYS A 13 9.64 6.10 11.47
C LYS A 13 10.14 4.67 11.32
N LYS A 14 9.28 3.73 10.89
CA LYS A 14 9.64 2.33 10.66
C LYS A 14 10.15 2.07 9.24
N SER A 15 10.09 3.08 8.38
CA SER A 15 10.53 3.03 6.99
C SER A 15 11.75 3.91 6.78
N GLN A 16 12.53 3.57 5.75
CA GLN A 16 13.53 4.48 5.19
C GLN A 16 13.08 5.05 3.84
N SER A 17 11.77 4.96 3.53
CA SER A 17 11.22 5.36 2.24
C SER A 17 11.07 6.88 2.12
N GLU A 18 11.99 7.51 1.37
CA GLU A 18 11.88 8.92 0.98
C GLU A 18 10.61 9.18 0.14
N VAL A 19 10.19 8.18 -0.64
CA VAL A 19 8.99 8.22 -1.48
C VAL A 19 7.73 8.35 -0.64
N ALA A 20 7.63 7.60 0.45
CA ALA A 20 6.48 7.65 1.36
C ALA A 20 6.30 9.06 1.97
N THR A 21 7.40 9.70 2.36
CA THR A 21 7.40 11.07 2.88
C THR A 21 6.97 12.07 1.79
N ALA A 22 7.56 11.98 0.60
CA ALA A 22 7.26 12.90 -0.51
C ALA A 22 5.81 12.80 -1.00
N ILE A 23 5.21 11.60 -0.95
CA ILE A 23 3.80 11.39 -1.29
C ILE A 23 2.87 12.04 -0.26
N LEU A 24 3.18 11.91 1.03
CA LEU A 24 2.38 12.56 2.08
C LEU A 24 2.36 14.07 1.93
N GLU A 25 3.51 14.68 1.67
CA GLU A 25 3.63 16.14 1.46
C GLU A 25 2.78 16.61 0.28
N GLU A 26 2.80 15.88 -0.84
CA GLU A 26 2.04 16.22 -2.05
C GLU A 26 0.52 16.10 -1.85
N LEU A 27 0.08 15.17 -0.99
CA LEU A 27 -1.33 14.85 -0.81
C LEU A 27 -2.00 15.62 0.33
N GLN A 28 -1.26 16.44 1.08
CA GLN A 28 -1.85 17.28 2.13
C GLN A 28 -2.95 18.18 1.54
N GLY A 29 -4.19 17.96 1.99
CA GLY A 29 -5.35 18.78 1.60
C GLY A 29 -6.22 18.23 0.46
N GLN A 30 -5.89 17.07 -0.12
CA GLN A 30 -6.74 16.44 -1.16
C GLN A 30 -7.62 15.33 -0.55
N ALA A 31 -8.74 15.70 0.06
CA ALA A 31 -9.75 14.73 0.47
C ALA A 31 -10.51 14.21 -0.76
N LYS A 32 -10.22 12.97 -1.16
CA LYS A 32 -10.90 12.31 -2.28
C LYS A 32 -11.33 10.92 -1.85
N SER A 33 -12.54 10.53 -2.24
CA SER A 33 -13.02 9.17 -2.03
C SER A 33 -12.24 8.21 -2.93
N LEU A 34 -11.50 7.30 -2.31
CA LEU A 34 -10.69 6.28 -2.95
C LEU A 34 -11.49 4.99 -3.09
N PRO A 35 -11.29 4.24 -4.20
CA PRO A 35 -11.91 2.94 -4.39
C PRO A 35 -11.30 1.89 -3.44
N GLN A 36 -12.01 0.78 -3.23
CA GLN A 36 -11.43 -0.35 -2.51
C GLN A 36 -10.39 -1.09 -3.39
N ILE A 37 -9.21 -1.39 -2.84
CA ILE A 37 -8.13 -2.06 -3.58
C ILE A 37 -7.40 -3.12 -2.73
N VAL A 38 -6.67 -3.99 -3.42
CA VAL A 38 -5.67 -4.88 -2.83
C VAL A 38 -4.27 -4.55 -3.36
N LEU A 39 -3.33 -4.22 -2.49
CA LEU A 39 -1.91 -4.17 -2.83
C LEU A 39 -1.33 -5.58 -2.77
N ARG A 40 -0.91 -6.11 -3.91
CA ARG A 40 -0.34 -7.45 -4.02
C ARG A 40 1.18 -7.37 -4.11
N ILE A 41 1.89 -7.81 -3.09
CA ILE A 41 3.35 -7.94 -3.13
C ILE A 41 3.68 -9.29 -3.77
N GLN A 42 4.26 -9.25 -4.96
CA GLN A 42 4.71 -10.44 -5.67
C GLN A 42 6.09 -10.88 -5.18
N ARG A 43 6.34 -12.19 -5.24
CA ARG A 43 7.70 -12.71 -5.07
C ARG A 43 8.61 -12.17 -6.17
N LEU A 44 9.84 -11.80 -5.81
CA LEU A 44 10.85 -11.45 -6.79
C LEU A 44 11.25 -12.70 -7.58
N GLN A 45 11.27 -12.59 -8.91
CA GLN A 45 11.74 -13.66 -9.80
C GLN A 45 13.27 -13.81 -9.74
N THR A 46 13.97 -12.73 -9.40
CA THR A 46 15.43 -12.70 -9.24
C THR A 46 15.79 -11.89 -7.99
N GLY A 47 16.83 -12.32 -7.27
CA GLY A 47 17.23 -11.74 -5.99
C GLY A 47 16.61 -12.44 -4.77
N SER A 48 16.85 -11.89 -3.58
CA SER A 48 16.41 -12.49 -2.32
C SER A 48 15.06 -11.94 -1.86
N ASN A 49 14.16 -12.85 -1.48
CA ASN A 49 12.90 -12.58 -0.75
C ASN A 49 13.08 -12.73 0.78
N ALA A 50 14.32 -12.81 1.26
CA ALA A 50 14.68 -13.05 2.66
C ALA A 50 14.34 -11.84 3.57
N PRO A 51 14.14 -12.06 4.87
CA PRO A 51 13.68 -11.03 5.83
C PRO A 51 14.71 -9.93 6.16
N HIS A 52 15.89 -9.94 5.55
CA HIS A 52 16.96 -9.00 5.88
C HIS A 52 16.66 -7.56 5.44
N SER A 53 15.59 -7.33 4.69
CA SER A 53 15.14 -5.99 4.31
C SER A 53 13.64 -5.79 4.58
N ASN A 54 13.29 -4.56 4.98
CA ASN A 54 11.91 -4.11 5.08
C ASN A 54 11.27 -3.81 3.71
N TYR A 55 11.76 -4.39 2.62
CA TYR A 55 11.37 -4.00 1.27
C TYR A 55 9.85 -4.07 1.04
N ALA A 56 9.20 -5.14 1.53
CA ALA A 56 7.76 -5.33 1.39
C ALA A 56 6.98 -4.23 2.11
N TYR A 57 7.50 -3.77 3.25
CA TYR A 57 6.94 -2.65 4.00
C TYR A 57 7.14 -1.33 3.26
N ASP A 58 8.37 -1.05 2.84
CA ASP A 58 8.73 0.19 2.13
C ASP A 58 8.00 0.32 0.79
N LEU A 59 7.71 -0.81 0.14
CA LEU A 59 7.00 -0.89 -1.14
C LEU A 59 5.50 -0.55 -1.02
N VAL A 60 4.83 -1.00 0.05
CA VAL A 60 3.40 -0.71 0.23
C VAL A 60 3.14 0.62 0.92
N LEU A 61 4.12 1.12 1.68
CA LEU A 61 3.92 2.25 2.57
C LEU A 61 3.39 3.52 1.87
N PRO A 62 3.94 3.96 0.72
CA PRO A 62 3.46 5.16 0.04
C PRO A 62 1.95 5.11 -0.21
N TYR A 63 1.45 3.97 -0.69
CA TYR A 63 0.02 3.73 -0.94
C TYR A 63 -0.83 3.71 0.32
N LEU A 64 -0.36 3.06 1.38
CA LEU A 64 -1.09 2.99 2.66
C LEU A 64 -1.27 4.38 3.27
N LEU A 65 -0.27 5.26 3.11
CA LEU A 65 -0.33 6.63 3.61
C LEU A 65 -1.39 7.47 2.88
N ILE A 66 -1.64 7.21 1.58
CA ILE A 66 -2.73 7.85 0.82
C ILE A 66 -4.09 7.51 1.44
N TYR A 67 -4.33 6.25 1.78
CA TYR A 67 -5.60 5.83 2.38
C TYR A 67 -5.72 6.28 3.84
N LEU A 68 -4.61 6.33 4.56
CA LEU A 68 -4.57 6.85 5.93
C LEU A 68 -4.83 8.36 5.97
N SER A 69 -4.34 9.13 5.00
CA SER A 69 -4.62 10.57 4.91
C SER A 69 -6.06 10.87 4.52
N ALA A 70 -6.71 9.94 3.79
CA ALA A 70 -8.13 9.98 3.44
C ALA A 70 -9.06 9.36 4.50
N ASP A 71 -8.54 8.83 5.62
CA ASP A 71 -9.30 8.09 6.64
C ASP A 71 -10.03 6.83 6.11
N GLN A 72 -9.51 6.23 5.04
CA GLN A 72 -10.08 5.08 4.33
C GLN A 72 -9.23 3.81 4.49
N GLN A 73 -8.58 3.62 5.64
CA GLN A 73 -7.68 2.47 5.86
C GLN A 73 -8.35 1.11 5.64
N ALA A 74 -9.67 1.01 5.87
CA ALA A 74 -10.45 -0.20 5.66
C ALA A 74 -10.65 -0.56 4.16
N ASP A 75 -10.51 0.43 3.27
CA ASP A 75 -10.67 0.26 1.82
C ASP A 75 -9.39 -0.24 1.14
N ILE A 76 -8.28 -0.33 1.87
CA ILE A 76 -7.02 -0.88 1.37
C ILE A 76 -6.61 -2.13 2.14
N SER A 77 -6.20 -3.15 1.41
CA SER A 77 -5.63 -4.37 1.99
C SER A 77 -4.33 -4.75 1.31
N VAL A 78 -3.47 -5.47 2.04
CA VAL A 78 -2.19 -5.95 1.54
C VAL A 78 -2.23 -7.47 1.46
N SER A 79 -1.95 -8.01 0.27
CA SER A 79 -1.74 -9.43 0.02
C SER A 79 -0.28 -9.67 -0.29
N ALA A 80 0.44 -10.36 0.58
CA ALA A 80 1.80 -10.80 0.28
C ALA A 80 1.79 -12.25 -0.21
N ASP A 81 2.57 -12.54 -1.25
CA ASP A 81 2.84 -13.92 -1.63
C ASP A 81 3.42 -14.71 -0.43
N PRO A 82 3.05 -15.99 -0.19
CA PRO A 82 3.50 -16.74 0.98
C PRO A 82 5.03 -16.88 1.08
N PHE A 83 5.74 -16.76 -0.04
CA PHE A 83 7.19 -16.86 -0.13
C PHE A 83 7.91 -15.51 0.06
N VAL A 84 7.17 -14.42 0.25
CA VAL A 84 7.71 -13.10 0.55
C VAL A 84 7.84 -12.92 2.06
N ALA A 85 9.05 -12.61 2.53
CA ALA A 85 9.24 -12.18 3.91
C ALA A 85 8.57 -10.81 4.12
N PHE A 86 7.66 -10.75 5.10
CA PHE A 86 7.03 -9.50 5.52
C PHE A 86 7.03 -9.34 7.04
N PRO A 87 8.17 -8.98 7.65
CA PRO A 87 8.30 -8.87 9.10
C PRO A 87 7.36 -7.83 9.73
N MET A 88 7.07 -6.74 9.02
CA MET A 88 6.21 -5.64 9.50
C MET A 88 4.70 -5.89 9.32
N ALA A 89 4.27 -7.08 8.87
CA ALA A 89 2.86 -7.39 8.68
C ALA A 89 2.02 -7.20 9.97
N ASN A 90 2.52 -7.71 11.11
CA ASN A 90 1.83 -7.57 12.40
C ASN A 90 1.74 -6.11 12.85
N PHE A 91 2.77 -5.32 12.56
CA PHE A 91 2.77 -3.89 12.86
C PHE A 91 1.69 -3.16 12.04
N LEU A 92 1.61 -3.41 10.73
CA LEU A 92 0.54 -2.84 9.89
C LEU A 92 -0.86 -3.25 10.36
N MET A 93 -1.05 -4.52 10.74
CA MET A 93 -2.32 -4.99 11.30
C MET A 93 -2.69 -4.26 12.59
N SER A 94 -1.72 -3.97 13.46
CA SER A 94 -1.96 -3.17 14.68
C SER A 94 -2.37 -1.72 14.38
N LYS A 95 -2.15 -1.23 13.16
CA LYS A 95 -2.57 0.09 12.68
C LYS A 95 -3.90 0.08 11.91
N GLY A 96 -4.59 -1.06 11.89
CA GLY A 96 -5.91 -1.20 11.27
C GLY A 96 -5.88 -1.64 9.80
N PHE A 97 -4.71 -1.92 9.22
CA PHE A 97 -4.62 -2.43 7.85
C PHE A 97 -4.85 -3.94 7.80
N LYS A 98 -5.63 -4.40 6.81
CA LYS A 98 -5.80 -5.83 6.56
C LYS A 98 -4.58 -6.36 5.80
N VAL A 99 -3.84 -7.30 6.39
CA VAL A 99 -2.72 -7.98 5.74
C VAL A 99 -3.00 -9.48 5.65
N VAL A 100 -2.85 -10.06 4.46
CA VAL A 100 -3.11 -11.48 4.19
C VAL A 100 -1.92 -12.08 3.46
N ARG A 101 -1.60 -13.35 3.75
CA ARG A 101 -0.57 -14.11 3.03
C ARG A 101 -1.22 -15.17 2.16
N GLU A 102 -1.21 -14.97 0.84
CA GLU A 102 -1.87 -15.89 -0.11
C GLU A 102 -1.32 -15.76 -1.54
N THR A 103 -1.47 -16.81 -2.35
CA THR A 103 -1.02 -16.84 -3.75
C THR A 103 -1.94 -16.02 -4.67
N GLU A 104 -1.60 -15.90 -5.96
CA GLU A 104 -2.42 -15.14 -6.92
C GLU A 104 -3.76 -15.79 -7.17
N GLU A 105 -3.71 -17.10 -7.30
CA GLU A 105 -4.86 -17.95 -7.56
C GLU A 105 -5.83 -17.89 -6.38
N ALA A 106 -5.30 -17.87 -5.14
CA ALA A 106 -6.10 -17.72 -3.93
C ALA A 106 -6.75 -16.32 -3.86
N LEU A 107 -5.97 -15.26 -4.10
CA LEU A 107 -6.48 -13.89 -4.09
C LEU A 107 -7.59 -13.68 -5.13
N LYS A 108 -7.37 -14.15 -6.38
CA LYS A 108 -8.35 -14.04 -7.48
C LYS A 108 -9.67 -14.75 -7.18
N LYS A 109 -9.63 -15.85 -6.42
CA LYS A 109 -10.85 -16.57 -6.01
C LYS A 109 -11.60 -15.86 -4.88
N ARG A 110 -10.89 -15.13 -4.02
CA ARG A 110 -11.41 -14.58 -2.76
C ARG A 110 -11.86 -13.13 -2.88
N SER A 111 -11.24 -12.35 -3.76
CA SER A 111 -11.44 -10.90 -3.85
C SER A 111 -11.97 -10.49 -5.22
N THR A 112 -13.03 -9.68 -5.20
CA THR A 112 -13.52 -8.96 -6.39
C THR A 112 -12.90 -7.57 -6.52
N ALA A 113 -12.23 -7.08 -5.47
CA ALA A 113 -11.56 -5.79 -5.50
C ALA A 113 -10.34 -5.82 -6.44
N PRO A 114 -10.09 -4.73 -7.20
CA PRO A 114 -8.95 -4.63 -8.09
C PRO A 114 -7.63 -4.76 -7.31
N ALA A 115 -6.70 -5.54 -7.88
CA ALA A 115 -5.40 -5.80 -7.28
C ALA A 115 -4.29 -5.05 -8.03
N LEU A 116 -3.56 -4.18 -7.32
CA LEU A 116 -2.33 -3.57 -7.81
C LEU A 116 -1.15 -4.50 -7.51
N SER A 117 -0.48 -5.01 -8.54
CA SER A 117 0.69 -5.86 -8.37
C SER A 117 1.97 -5.04 -8.20
N LEU A 118 2.67 -5.29 -7.10
CA LEU A 118 3.93 -4.64 -6.72
C LEU A 118 5.04 -5.69 -6.73
N SER A 119 5.96 -5.59 -7.68
CA SER A 119 7.07 -6.55 -7.86
C SER A 119 8.46 -5.91 -7.89
N ALA A 120 8.55 -4.57 -7.96
CA ALA A 120 9.82 -3.86 -7.94
C ALA A 120 10.26 -3.55 -6.51
N ARG A 121 11.58 -3.54 -6.26
CA ARG A 121 12.17 -3.20 -4.95
C ARG A 121 12.06 -1.71 -4.61
N SER A 122 11.88 -0.87 -5.61
CA SER A 122 11.77 0.58 -5.50
C SER A 122 10.67 1.05 -6.43
N GLN A 123 9.90 2.03 -5.99
CA GLN A 123 8.99 2.79 -6.82
C GLN A 123 9.34 4.26 -6.75
N THR A 124 9.14 4.99 -7.84
CA THR A 124 9.34 6.44 -7.81
C THR A 124 8.09 7.16 -7.31
N LYS A 125 8.25 8.41 -6.86
CA LYS A 125 7.12 9.27 -6.48
C LYS A 125 6.14 9.42 -7.65
N GLU A 126 6.67 9.57 -8.86
CA GLU A 126 5.91 9.78 -10.08
C GLU A 126 5.04 8.56 -10.42
N GLU A 127 5.55 7.35 -10.23
CA GLU A 127 4.78 6.11 -10.42
C GLU A 127 3.60 6.02 -9.46
N VAL A 128 3.83 6.33 -8.18
CA VAL A 128 2.77 6.30 -7.15
C VAL A 128 1.72 7.39 -7.42
N LEU A 129 2.14 8.60 -7.83
CA LEU A 129 1.21 9.68 -8.17
C LEU A 129 0.44 9.41 -9.47
N ALA A 130 1.09 8.84 -10.48
CA ALA A 130 0.43 8.44 -11.73
C ALA A 130 -0.67 7.41 -11.43
N TRP A 131 -0.35 6.41 -10.61
CA TRP A 131 -1.34 5.46 -10.12
C TRP A 131 -2.48 6.12 -9.35
N PHE A 132 -2.16 7.03 -8.42
CA PHE A 132 -3.16 7.76 -7.64
C PHE A 132 -4.14 8.53 -8.55
N ASN A 133 -3.63 9.21 -9.57
CA ASN A 133 -4.46 9.92 -10.53
C ASN A 133 -5.32 8.99 -11.39
N ASP A 134 -4.79 7.82 -11.77
CA ASP A 134 -5.51 6.81 -12.55
C ASP A 134 -6.69 6.21 -11.77
N ILE A 135 -6.49 5.85 -10.50
CA ILE A 135 -7.58 5.29 -9.68
C ILE A 135 -8.68 6.32 -9.39
N LEU A 136 -8.31 7.60 -9.29
CA LEU A 136 -9.27 8.69 -9.15
C LEU A 136 -10.06 8.90 -10.45
N GLY A 137 -9.39 8.87 -11.60
CA GLY A 137 -10.04 8.96 -12.91
C GLY A 137 -11.01 7.82 -13.19
N THR A 138 -10.67 6.61 -12.74
CA THR A 138 -11.51 5.40 -12.86
C THR A 138 -12.77 5.50 -11.97
N SER A 139 -12.65 6.09 -10.79
CA SER A 139 -13.77 6.34 -9.86
C SER A 139 -14.81 7.31 -10.45
N VAL A 140 -14.36 8.34 -11.20
CA VAL A 140 -15.27 9.31 -11.85
C VAL A 140 -16.02 8.68 -13.04
N ARG A 141 -15.41 7.74 -13.76
CA ARG A 141 -16.03 7.10 -14.95
C ARG A 141 -17.08 6.04 -14.62
N SER A 142 -17.07 5.44 -13.42
CA SER A 142 -18.06 4.41 -13.03
C SER A 142 -19.42 4.97 -12.55
N LYS A 143 -19.67 6.27 -12.70
CA LYS A 143 -20.92 6.93 -12.27
C LYS A 143 -21.79 7.46 -13.43
N LEU A 144 -21.57 7.03 -14.67
CA LEU A 144 -22.40 7.37 -15.83
C LEU A 144 -23.28 6.20 -16.26
#